data_AF-A0A1V4R7E6-F1
#
_entry.id   AF-A0A1V4R7E6-F1
#
_cell.length_a   1.000
_cell.length_b   1.000
_cell.length_c   1.000
_cell.angle_alpha   90.00
_cell.angle_beta   90.00
_cell.angle_gamma   90.00
#
_symmetry.space_group_name_H-M   'P 1'
#
loop_
_entity.id
_entity.type
_entity.pdbx_description
1 polymer ?
#
loop_
_entity_poly.entity_id
_entity_poly.type
_entity_poly.pdbx_seq_one_letter_code
_entity_poly.pdbx_strand_id
1 'polypeptide(L)'
;MIDIFKFSFTSSQKRILQNILTDINMWHEKPLDEKIIANLELKYQNKQLSKKLFQRYLSYHEELQNKQNDYQTFSDIKHKNSSYTITTIKNEGQILGDCPVASNGTRCCNLLTLDAVQSCGFDCSYCSIQSFYNQNNIGFDENFKQKLQNIKLDKNKIYHIGTGQSSDSLMWGNKFGILDELFSFAKKYPNVILEFKTKSNNITYFLENVVPKNIIVTWSLNTPTIIKHEEHLTASLNDRVQSARKLSDKGVLVGFHFHPIVEYKNSSQEYRQIYKKVVENFSPNEVVMVSFGTLTFIKPLLKKLRQRDIKTKITQMKFEYINNKKSYDKKTKTKMFKTAYDSFASWHSDVYFYLCMEDFSIWRDVFGYEYISNNQMEEMMNNFYMKKINNIREV
;
A
#
# COMPACT_ATOMS: atom_id res chain seq x y z
N MET A 1 -20.78 24.19 -11.66
CA MET A 1 -19.67 23.50 -12.37
C MET A 1 -19.53 24.14 -13.74
N ILE A 2 -18.33 24.45 -14.23
CA ILE A 2 -18.16 25.09 -15.54
C ILE A 2 -18.65 24.16 -16.67
N ASP A 3 -19.47 24.69 -17.56
CA ASP A 3 -19.78 24.02 -18.82
C ASP A 3 -18.60 24.18 -19.79
N ILE A 4 -17.72 23.18 -19.82
CA ILE A 4 -16.53 23.17 -20.69
C ILE A 4 -16.86 23.17 -22.18
N PHE A 5 -18.11 22.91 -22.57
CA PHE A 5 -18.55 22.95 -23.97
C PHE A 5 -18.96 24.35 -24.42
N LYS A 6 -19.28 25.25 -23.49
CA LYS A 6 -19.61 26.66 -23.76
C LYS A 6 -18.42 27.48 -24.27
N PHE A 7 -17.19 27.06 -24.01
CA PHE A 7 -15.98 27.83 -24.29
C PHE A 7 -15.10 27.22 -25.38
N SER A 8 -14.35 28.06 -26.09
CA SER A 8 -13.45 27.67 -27.19
C SER A 8 -12.14 27.02 -26.71
N PHE A 9 -12.23 25.91 -25.95
CA PHE A 9 -11.07 25.11 -25.53
C PHE A 9 -10.65 24.12 -26.62
N THR A 10 -9.34 23.85 -26.74
CA THR A 10 -8.84 22.75 -27.57
C THR A 10 -9.19 21.39 -26.94
N SER A 11 -9.17 20.31 -27.73
CA SER A 11 -9.42 18.96 -27.22
C SER A 11 -8.48 18.56 -26.08
N SER A 12 -7.21 19.01 -26.13
CA SER A 12 -6.25 18.78 -25.05
C SER A 12 -6.63 19.55 -23.77
N GLN A 13 -7.02 20.82 -23.91
CA GLN A 13 -7.47 21.65 -22.78
C GLN A 13 -8.73 21.07 -22.13
N LYS A 14 -9.71 20.63 -22.92
CA LYS A 14 -10.93 19.98 -22.41
C LYS A 14 -10.60 18.76 -21.55
N ARG A 15 -9.70 17.89 -22.02
CA ARG A 15 -9.25 16.70 -21.26
C ARG A 15 -8.54 17.07 -19.96
N ILE A 16 -7.70 18.11 -19.96
CA ILE A 16 -7.02 18.59 -18.74
C ILE A 16 -8.05 19.15 -17.75
N LEU A 17 -8.97 19.98 -18.21
CA LEU A 17 -10.04 20.55 -17.37
C LEU A 17 -10.94 19.47 -16.79
N GLN A 18 -11.31 18.45 -17.58
CA GLN A 18 -12.06 17.30 -17.08
C GLN A 18 -11.32 16.60 -15.92
N ASN A 19 -10.02 16.33 -16.10
CA ASN A 19 -9.22 15.75 -15.00
C ASN A 19 -9.18 16.65 -13.77
N ILE A 20 -9.03 17.97 -13.93
CA ILE A 20 -9.02 18.92 -12.81
C ILE A 20 -10.36 18.92 -12.08
N LEU A 21 -11.48 18.92 -12.81
CA LEU A 21 -12.81 18.89 -12.21
C LEU A 21 -13.08 17.57 -11.49
N THR A 22 -12.66 16.45 -12.08
CA THR A 22 -12.69 15.13 -11.42
C THR A 22 -11.85 15.14 -10.16
N ASP A 23 -10.62 15.66 -10.21
CA ASP A 23 -9.72 15.76 -9.07
C ASP A 23 -10.36 16.59 -7.93
N ILE A 24 -10.82 17.82 -8.21
CA ILE A 24 -11.50 18.67 -7.22
C ILE A 24 -12.67 17.95 -6.56
N ASN A 25 -13.48 17.25 -7.37
CA ASN A 25 -14.61 16.47 -6.88
C ASN A 25 -14.16 15.29 -6.00
N MET A 26 -13.13 14.54 -6.42
CA MET A 26 -12.55 13.44 -5.64
C MET A 26 -12.01 13.95 -4.30
N TRP A 27 -11.34 15.10 -4.30
CA TRP A 27 -10.74 15.72 -3.11
C TRP A 27 -11.75 16.32 -2.15
N HIS A 28 -13.04 16.27 -2.50
CA HIS A 28 -14.11 16.92 -1.74
C HIS A 28 -13.83 18.42 -1.51
N GLU A 29 -13.18 19.06 -2.49
CA GLU A 29 -12.90 20.49 -2.47
C GLU A 29 -14.03 21.26 -3.17
N LYS A 30 -14.21 22.53 -2.79
CA LYS A 30 -15.20 23.39 -3.43
C LYS A 30 -14.79 23.65 -4.88
N PRO A 31 -15.75 23.76 -5.82
CA PRO A 31 -15.47 24.29 -7.15
C PRO A 31 -14.88 25.70 -7.08
N LEU A 32 -14.19 26.11 -8.15
CA LEU A 32 -13.74 27.49 -8.32
C LEU A 32 -14.91 28.47 -8.14
N ASP A 33 -14.70 29.52 -7.34
CA ASP A 33 -15.72 30.53 -7.02
C ASP A 33 -16.33 31.15 -8.28
N GLU A 34 -17.67 31.10 -8.37
CA GLU A 34 -18.45 31.63 -9.48
C GLU A 34 -18.24 33.13 -9.68
N LYS A 35 -17.95 33.90 -8.61
CA LYS A 35 -17.61 35.33 -8.72
C LYS A 35 -16.31 35.55 -9.49
N ILE A 36 -15.33 34.67 -9.35
CA ILE A 36 -14.07 34.74 -10.10
C ILE A 36 -14.34 34.49 -11.58
N ILE A 37 -15.21 33.52 -11.89
CA ILE A 37 -15.61 33.20 -13.27
C ILE A 37 -16.34 34.39 -13.90
N ALA A 38 -17.36 34.92 -13.22
CA ALA A 38 -18.13 36.08 -13.69
C ALA A 38 -17.24 37.32 -13.95
N ASN A 39 -16.28 37.59 -13.05
CA ASN A 39 -15.32 38.68 -13.23
C ASN A 39 -14.42 38.50 -14.46
N LEU A 40 -14.08 37.27 -14.85
CA LEU A 40 -13.33 37.00 -16.07
C LEU A 40 -14.20 37.17 -17.31
N GLU A 41 -15.46 36.72 -17.28
CA GLU A 41 -16.43 36.90 -18.37
C GLU A 41 -16.72 38.39 -18.65
N LEU A 42 -16.68 39.26 -17.64
CA LEU A 42 -16.81 40.71 -17.81
C LEU A 42 -15.59 41.37 -18.47
N LYS A 43 -14.39 40.82 -18.23
CA LYS A 43 -13.11 41.44 -18.66
C LYS A 43 -12.61 40.92 -20.01
N TYR A 44 -13.00 39.72 -20.40
CA TYR A 44 -12.45 39.03 -21.57
C TYR A 44 -13.55 38.36 -22.37
N GLN A 45 -13.34 38.22 -23.68
CA GLN A 45 -14.27 37.55 -24.59
C GLN A 45 -13.58 36.45 -25.41
N ASN A 46 -14.38 35.53 -25.94
CA ASN A 46 -13.97 34.52 -26.92
C ASN A 46 -12.70 33.73 -26.51
N LYS A 47 -11.71 33.64 -27.41
CA LYS A 47 -10.46 32.90 -27.18
C LYS A 47 -9.66 33.42 -25.98
N GLN A 48 -9.70 34.73 -25.70
CA GLN A 48 -8.98 35.32 -24.59
C GLN A 48 -9.59 34.90 -23.24
N LEU A 49 -10.92 34.88 -23.17
CA LEU A 49 -11.66 34.37 -22.01
C LEU A 49 -11.32 32.90 -21.75
N SER A 50 -11.39 32.04 -22.78
CA SER A 50 -11.01 30.62 -22.67
C SER A 50 -9.58 30.46 -22.14
N LYS A 51 -8.60 31.24 -22.67
CA LYS A 51 -7.22 31.18 -22.18
C LYS A 51 -7.11 31.55 -20.71
N LYS A 52 -7.80 32.61 -20.27
CA LYS A 52 -7.77 33.09 -18.87
C LYS A 52 -8.46 32.12 -17.91
N LEU A 53 -9.60 31.55 -18.29
CA LEU A 53 -10.27 30.51 -17.53
C LEU A 53 -9.39 29.27 -17.39
N PHE A 54 -8.80 28.80 -18.48
CA PHE A 54 -7.89 27.65 -18.46
C PHE A 54 -6.71 27.87 -17.51
N GLN A 55 -6.07 29.05 -17.58
CA GLN A 55 -4.99 29.43 -16.67
C GLN A 55 -5.47 29.47 -15.21
N ARG A 56 -6.65 30.03 -14.93
CA ARG A 56 -7.18 30.09 -13.57
C ARG A 56 -7.46 28.69 -12.99
N TYR A 57 -8.00 27.76 -13.78
CA TYR A 57 -8.20 26.38 -13.34
C TYR A 57 -6.89 25.64 -13.07
N LEU A 58 -5.85 25.86 -13.88
CA LEU A 58 -4.52 25.31 -13.61
C LEU A 58 -3.96 25.84 -12.30
N SER A 59 -3.99 27.16 -12.08
CA SER A 59 -3.51 27.77 -10.83
C SER A 59 -4.33 27.30 -9.63
N TYR A 60 -5.66 27.20 -9.75
CA TYR A 60 -6.51 26.72 -8.67
C TYR A 60 -6.24 25.25 -8.30
N HIS A 61 -6.01 24.40 -9.31
CA HIS A 61 -5.61 23.00 -9.08
C HIS A 61 -4.28 22.94 -8.33
N GLU A 62 -3.28 23.71 -8.75
CA GLU A 62 -1.98 23.79 -8.08
C GLU A 62 -2.07 24.38 -6.66
N GLU A 63 -2.89 25.41 -6.44
CA GLU A 63 -3.19 25.96 -5.10
C GLU A 63 -3.73 24.87 -4.16
N LEU A 64 -4.68 24.06 -4.65
CA LEU A 64 -5.23 22.94 -3.88
C LEU A 64 -4.20 21.85 -3.62
N GLN A 65 -3.27 21.58 -4.54
CA GLN A 65 -2.23 20.56 -4.35
C GLN A 65 -1.12 20.98 -3.39
N ASN A 66 -0.83 22.28 -3.34
CA ASN A 66 0.15 22.84 -2.39
C ASN A 66 -0.44 23.02 -0.98
N LYS A 67 -1.76 22.98 -0.84
CA LYS A 67 -2.43 23.01 0.47
C LYS A 67 -2.19 21.68 1.19
N GLN A 68 -1.74 21.74 2.44
CA GLN A 68 -1.63 20.56 3.27
C GLN A 68 -3.00 19.88 3.42
N ASN A 69 -3.05 18.56 3.17
CA ASN A 69 -4.26 17.79 3.34
C ASN A 69 -4.77 17.87 4.78
N ASP A 70 -6.07 18.14 4.93
CA ASP A 70 -6.76 18.15 6.22
C ASP A 70 -7.99 17.25 6.12
N TYR A 71 -8.02 16.21 6.95
CA TYR A 71 -9.12 15.26 7.03
C TYR A 71 -10.24 15.74 7.97
N GLN A 72 -10.04 16.82 8.75
CA GLN A 72 -11.10 17.38 9.60
C GLN A 72 -12.30 17.86 8.78
N THR A 73 -12.06 18.41 7.58
CA THR A 73 -13.09 18.88 6.65
C THR A 73 -13.50 17.82 5.62
N PHE A 74 -12.98 16.60 5.74
CA PHE A 74 -13.28 15.47 4.86
C PHE A 74 -14.26 14.52 5.55
N SER A 75 -15.31 15.09 6.16
CA SER A 75 -16.37 14.38 6.86
C SER A 75 -17.58 14.11 5.95
N ASP A 76 -18.50 13.26 6.41
CA ASP A 76 -19.83 13.06 5.81
C ASP A 76 -19.85 12.49 4.38
N ILE A 77 -18.75 11.90 3.95
CA ILE A 77 -18.66 11.18 2.69
C ILE A 77 -19.27 9.80 2.87
N LYS A 78 -20.44 9.57 2.27
CA LYS A 78 -21.01 8.23 2.15
C LYS A 78 -20.23 7.44 1.13
N HIS A 79 -19.43 6.48 1.59
CA HIS A 79 -18.84 5.48 0.72
C HIS A 79 -19.92 4.47 0.34
N LYS A 80 -20.19 4.35 -0.95
CA LYS A 80 -21.04 3.28 -1.45
C LYS A 80 -20.27 1.98 -1.31
N ASN A 81 -20.78 1.03 -0.54
CA ASN A 81 -20.15 -0.28 -0.43
C ASN A 81 -20.04 -0.90 -1.82
N SER A 82 -18.82 -1.14 -2.25
CA SER A 82 -18.53 -1.90 -3.46
C SER A 82 -18.98 -3.34 -3.24
N SER A 83 -20.00 -3.79 -3.99
CA SER A 83 -20.35 -5.21 -4.06
C SER A 83 -19.40 -5.91 -5.01
N TYR A 84 -18.91 -7.08 -4.63
CA TYR A 84 -18.11 -7.94 -5.49
C TYR A 84 -18.77 -9.31 -5.63
N THR A 85 -18.55 -9.95 -6.78
CA THR A 85 -18.83 -11.36 -6.99
C THR A 85 -17.57 -12.18 -6.73
N ILE A 86 -17.75 -13.45 -6.35
CA ILE A 86 -16.66 -14.40 -6.18
C ILE A 86 -16.82 -15.45 -7.27
N THR A 87 -15.77 -15.64 -8.08
CA THR A 87 -15.74 -16.67 -9.13
C THR A 87 -14.47 -17.50 -9.01
N THR A 88 -14.52 -18.73 -9.50
CA THR A 88 -13.31 -19.49 -9.83
C THR A 88 -12.80 -19.04 -11.19
N ILE A 89 -11.48 -18.95 -11.34
CA ILE A 89 -10.82 -18.56 -12.59
C ILE A 89 -9.78 -19.61 -12.98
N LYS A 90 -9.69 -19.89 -14.28
CA LYS A 90 -8.55 -20.59 -14.87
C LYS A 90 -7.45 -19.58 -15.15
N ASN A 91 -6.47 -19.52 -14.27
CA ASN A 91 -5.26 -18.78 -14.55
C ASN A 91 -4.30 -19.73 -15.31
N GLU A 92 -3.83 -19.38 -16.50
CA GLU A 92 -2.83 -20.19 -17.22
C GLU A 92 -1.38 -19.84 -16.81
N GLY A 93 -1.19 -18.72 -16.10
CA GLY A 93 0.10 -18.26 -15.62
C GLY A 93 0.65 -19.05 -14.43
N GLN A 94 1.96 -18.86 -14.20
CA GLN A 94 2.62 -19.31 -12.97
C GLN A 94 2.07 -18.55 -11.76
N ILE A 95 1.85 -19.27 -10.66
CA ILE A 95 1.37 -18.66 -9.40
C ILE A 95 2.51 -18.08 -8.55
N LEU A 96 3.75 -18.47 -8.83
CA LEU A 96 4.96 -17.94 -8.21
C LEU A 96 5.64 -17.01 -9.21
N GLY A 97 5.90 -15.77 -8.82
CA GLY A 97 6.56 -14.78 -9.68
C GLY A 97 7.32 -13.74 -8.87
N ASP A 98 7.90 -12.77 -9.55
CA ASP A 98 8.63 -11.67 -8.91
C ASP A 98 7.70 -10.53 -8.53
N CYS A 99 7.96 -9.89 -7.38
CA CYS A 99 7.31 -8.65 -7.02
C CYS A 99 7.63 -7.57 -8.09
N PRO A 100 6.61 -6.94 -8.71
CA PRO A 100 6.79 -6.09 -9.89
C PRO A 100 7.40 -4.71 -9.59
N VAL A 101 7.81 -4.48 -8.34
CA VAL A 101 8.26 -3.16 -7.87
C VAL A 101 9.78 -3.03 -7.82
N ALA A 102 10.51 -4.13 -8.00
CA ALA A 102 11.97 -4.14 -8.01
C ALA A 102 12.52 -3.25 -9.15
N SER A 103 13.55 -2.48 -8.83
CA SER A 103 14.25 -1.65 -9.82
C SER A 103 15.70 -1.39 -9.38
N ASN A 104 16.55 -1.00 -10.33
CA ASN A 104 17.94 -0.62 -10.04
C ASN A 104 18.05 0.69 -9.22
N GLY A 105 17.03 1.56 -9.31
CA GLY A 105 16.95 2.82 -8.56
C GLY A 105 16.51 2.64 -7.10
N THR A 106 16.18 1.43 -6.67
CA THR A 106 15.72 1.13 -5.31
C THR A 106 16.70 0.17 -4.61
N ARG A 107 16.50 -0.06 -3.30
CA ARG A 107 16.98 -1.28 -2.64
C ARG A 107 15.77 -2.15 -2.33
N CYS A 108 15.62 -3.22 -3.11
CA CYS A 108 14.45 -4.08 -3.07
C CYS A 108 14.77 -5.39 -2.33
N CYS A 109 13.74 -5.95 -1.70
CA CYS A 109 13.79 -7.26 -1.06
C CYS A 109 13.74 -8.44 -2.07
N ASN A 110 13.56 -8.17 -3.38
CA ASN A 110 13.41 -9.19 -4.42
C ASN A 110 12.38 -10.28 -4.06
N LEU A 111 11.30 -9.86 -3.37
CA LEU A 111 10.26 -10.75 -2.88
C LEU A 111 9.65 -11.57 -4.03
N LEU A 112 9.58 -12.88 -3.85
CA LEU A 112 8.74 -13.73 -4.68
C LEU A 112 7.30 -13.65 -4.20
N THR A 113 6.35 -13.63 -5.12
CA THR A 113 4.92 -13.51 -4.82
C THR A 113 4.18 -14.78 -5.19
N LEU A 114 3.34 -15.26 -4.29
CA LEU A 114 2.48 -16.42 -4.48
C LEU A 114 1.01 -15.97 -4.52
N ASP A 115 0.45 -15.90 -5.73
CA ASP A 115 -0.87 -15.32 -5.98
C ASP A 115 -1.95 -16.41 -6.07
N ALA A 116 -2.71 -16.58 -4.98
CA ALA A 116 -3.83 -17.52 -4.89
C ALA A 116 -5.17 -16.90 -5.31
N VAL A 117 -5.32 -15.59 -5.10
CA VAL A 117 -6.57 -14.85 -5.32
C VAL A 117 -6.27 -13.56 -6.06
N GLN A 118 -7.01 -13.30 -7.13
CA GLN A 118 -6.93 -12.05 -7.88
C GLN A 118 -8.04 -11.11 -7.44
N SER A 119 -7.67 -9.83 -7.26
CA SER A 119 -8.52 -8.77 -6.71
C SER A 119 -8.73 -8.88 -5.19
N CYS A 120 -9.20 -7.80 -4.59
CA CYS A 120 -9.39 -7.69 -3.14
C CYS A 120 -10.76 -7.07 -2.85
N GLY A 121 -11.44 -7.55 -1.80
CA GLY A 121 -12.71 -6.97 -1.37
C GLY A 121 -12.56 -5.76 -0.44
N PHE A 122 -11.33 -5.39 -0.05
CA PHE A 122 -11.06 -4.09 0.57
C PHE A 122 -11.06 -2.98 -0.48
N ASP A 123 -11.49 -1.78 -0.06
CA ASP A 123 -11.72 -0.66 -0.96
C ASP A 123 -10.81 0.53 -0.64
N CYS A 124 -9.51 0.28 -0.51
CA CYS A 124 -8.56 1.37 -0.29
C CYS A 124 -8.54 2.33 -1.48
N SER A 125 -8.60 3.63 -1.21
CA SER A 125 -8.67 4.68 -2.25
C SER A 125 -7.41 4.76 -3.12
N TYR A 126 -6.28 4.37 -2.54
CA TYR A 126 -4.96 4.36 -3.17
C TYR A 126 -4.58 2.99 -3.75
N CYS A 127 -5.50 2.02 -3.72
CA CYS A 127 -5.23 0.63 -4.09
C CYS A 127 -4.81 0.48 -5.56
N SER A 128 -3.62 -0.11 -5.76
CA SER A 128 -3.16 -0.54 -7.09
C SER A 128 -3.94 -1.75 -7.60
N ILE A 129 -4.20 -2.76 -6.75
CA ILE A 129 -4.85 -4.03 -7.11
C ILE A 129 -6.19 -3.77 -7.81
N GLN A 130 -7.12 -3.03 -7.19
CA GLN A 130 -8.42 -2.76 -7.78
C GLN A 130 -8.37 -2.00 -9.12
N SER A 131 -7.26 -1.29 -9.39
CA SER A 131 -7.09 -0.56 -10.62
C SER A 131 -6.57 -1.43 -11.78
N PHE A 132 -5.94 -2.57 -11.46
CA PHE A 132 -5.35 -3.49 -12.44
C PHE A 132 -6.17 -4.78 -12.64
N TYR A 133 -6.93 -5.23 -11.65
CA TYR A 133 -7.77 -6.43 -11.74
C TYR A 133 -9.24 -6.08 -12.02
N ASN A 134 -10.02 -7.09 -12.44
CA ASN A 134 -11.42 -6.93 -12.81
C ASN A 134 -12.23 -6.31 -11.66
N GLN A 135 -12.68 -5.08 -11.87
CA GLN A 135 -13.48 -4.34 -10.91
C GLN A 135 -14.72 -5.18 -10.53
N ASN A 136 -14.91 -5.39 -9.24
CA ASN A 136 -16.03 -6.12 -8.64
C ASN A 136 -16.09 -7.64 -8.89
N ASN A 137 -15.03 -8.28 -9.39
CA ASN A 137 -14.94 -9.74 -9.41
C ASN A 137 -13.66 -10.22 -8.68
N ILE A 138 -13.83 -11.14 -7.73
CA ILE A 138 -12.75 -11.79 -6.99
C ILE A 138 -12.54 -13.18 -7.58
N GLY A 139 -11.37 -13.40 -8.17
CA GLY A 139 -11.01 -14.64 -8.83
C GLY A 139 -10.18 -15.55 -7.93
N PHE A 140 -10.69 -16.73 -7.61
CA PHE A 140 -9.94 -17.80 -6.96
C PHE A 140 -9.40 -18.76 -8.02
N ASP A 141 -8.09 -19.02 -8.03
CA ASP A 141 -7.50 -19.95 -9.01
C ASP A 141 -7.94 -21.39 -8.70
N GLU A 142 -8.74 -21.99 -9.59
CA GLU A 142 -9.25 -23.36 -9.42
C GLU A 142 -8.13 -24.40 -9.40
N ASN A 143 -6.99 -24.09 -10.03
CA ASN A 143 -5.83 -24.99 -10.13
C ASN A 143 -4.74 -24.64 -9.09
N PHE A 144 -5.02 -23.76 -8.13
CA PHE A 144 -4.05 -23.30 -7.14
C PHE A 144 -3.31 -24.45 -6.45
N LYS A 145 -4.06 -25.43 -5.95
CA LYS A 145 -3.51 -26.65 -5.30
C LYS A 145 -2.52 -27.38 -6.21
N GLN A 146 -2.94 -27.72 -7.43
CA GLN A 146 -2.10 -28.48 -8.36
C GLN A 146 -0.83 -27.71 -8.72
N LYS A 147 -0.97 -26.40 -8.99
CA LYS A 147 0.17 -25.54 -9.31
C LYS A 147 1.15 -25.42 -8.15
N LEU A 148 0.65 -25.27 -6.92
CA LEU A 148 1.48 -25.17 -5.72
C LEU A 148 2.27 -26.46 -5.48
N GLN A 149 1.64 -27.62 -5.71
CA GLN A 149 2.31 -28.92 -5.62
C GLN A 149 3.42 -29.11 -6.66
N ASN A 150 3.24 -28.53 -7.85
CA ASN A 150 4.19 -28.57 -8.96
C ASN A 150 5.41 -27.67 -8.75
N ILE A 151 5.37 -26.70 -7.83
CA ILE A 151 6.54 -25.87 -7.50
C ILE A 151 7.66 -26.75 -6.93
N LYS A 152 8.85 -26.65 -7.54
CA LYS A 152 10.10 -27.25 -7.07
C LYS A 152 11.06 -26.13 -6.68
N LEU A 153 11.48 -26.13 -5.42
CA LEU A 153 12.45 -25.18 -4.88
C LEU A 153 13.73 -25.92 -4.46
N ASP A 154 14.87 -25.26 -4.60
CA ASP A 154 16.14 -25.77 -4.09
C ASP A 154 16.13 -25.72 -2.55
N LYS A 155 16.33 -26.85 -1.89
CA LYS A 155 16.32 -26.91 -0.42
C LYS A 155 17.52 -26.21 0.22
N ASN A 156 18.58 -25.96 -0.53
CA ASN A 156 19.81 -25.30 -0.06
C ASN A 156 19.75 -23.77 -0.17
N LYS A 157 18.71 -23.21 -0.80
CA LYS A 157 18.51 -21.75 -0.91
C LYS A 157 17.40 -21.30 0.03
N ILE A 158 17.57 -20.14 0.67
CA ILE A 158 16.49 -19.48 1.42
C ILE A 158 15.61 -18.71 0.43
N TYR A 159 14.30 -18.88 0.53
CA TYR A 159 13.33 -18.14 -0.28
C TYR A 159 12.44 -17.32 0.64
N HIS A 160 12.25 -16.04 0.32
CA HIS A 160 11.19 -15.22 0.92
C HIS A 160 10.05 -15.10 -0.08
N ILE A 161 8.92 -15.71 0.26
CA ILE A 161 7.73 -15.78 -0.57
C ILE A 161 6.58 -15.07 0.15
N GLY A 162 6.14 -13.95 -0.41
CA GLY A 162 4.99 -13.20 0.06
C GLY A 162 3.70 -13.66 -0.59
N THR A 163 2.65 -13.75 0.20
CA THR A 163 1.28 -13.81 -0.29
C THR A 163 0.66 -12.41 -0.22
N GLY A 164 -0.41 -12.19 -0.98
CA GLY A 164 -1.14 -10.92 -0.92
C GLY A 164 -0.60 -9.81 -1.83
N GLN A 165 0.06 -10.17 -2.93
CA GLN A 165 0.44 -9.20 -3.97
C GLN A 165 -0.77 -8.79 -4.82
N SER A 166 -1.63 -9.74 -5.15
CA SER A 166 -2.83 -9.55 -5.97
C SER A 166 -4.16 -9.56 -5.19
N SER A 167 -4.11 -9.75 -3.87
CA SER A 167 -5.24 -9.74 -2.92
C SER A 167 -4.71 -9.43 -1.50
N ASP A 168 -5.56 -9.47 -0.47
CA ASP A 168 -5.14 -9.60 0.93
C ASP A 168 -5.04 -11.09 1.34
N SER A 169 -3.99 -11.47 2.07
CA SER A 169 -3.70 -12.87 2.38
C SER A 169 -4.67 -13.52 3.37
N LEU A 170 -5.27 -12.75 4.28
CA LEU A 170 -6.09 -13.28 5.36
C LEU A 170 -7.57 -12.93 5.23
N MET A 171 -7.91 -11.93 4.41
CA MET A 171 -9.29 -11.51 4.18
C MET A 171 -10.24 -12.69 3.94
N TRP A 172 -9.84 -13.64 3.11
CA TRP A 172 -10.72 -14.73 2.65
C TRP A 172 -10.80 -15.93 3.60
N GLY A 173 -10.03 -15.96 4.69
CA GLY A 173 -9.88 -17.14 5.53
C GLY A 173 -9.47 -18.37 4.70
N ASN A 174 -9.87 -19.57 5.14
CA ASN A 174 -9.57 -20.80 4.41
C ASN A 174 -10.58 -21.12 3.29
N LYS A 175 -11.10 -20.10 2.62
CA LYS A 175 -12.04 -20.31 1.51
C LYS A 175 -11.35 -21.09 0.39
N PHE A 176 -12.03 -22.12 -0.12
CA PHE A 176 -11.50 -23.06 -1.12
C PHE A 176 -10.19 -23.75 -0.71
N GLY A 177 -9.90 -23.88 0.59
CA GLY A 177 -8.73 -24.62 1.09
C GLY A 177 -7.38 -23.90 0.88
N ILE A 178 -7.36 -22.60 0.57
CA ILE A 178 -6.12 -21.87 0.28
C ILE A 178 -5.12 -21.95 1.45
N LEU A 179 -5.59 -21.78 2.69
CA LEU A 179 -4.70 -21.79 3.85
C LEU A 179 -4.20 -23.21 4.14
N ASP A 180 -5.00 -24.25 3.89
CA ASP A 180 -4.56 -25.66 3.99
C ASP A 180 -3.38 -25.93 3.05
N GLU A 181 -3.49 -25.49 1.79
CA GLU A 181 -2.46 -25.70 0.78
C GLU A 181 -1.20 -24.88 1.08
N LEU A 182 -1.35 -23.63 1.54
CA LEU A 182 -0.23 -22.79 1.95
C LEU A 182 0.50 -23.33 3.20
N PHE A 183 -0.22 -23.83 4.20
CA PHE A 183 0.38 -24.47 5.37
C PHE A 183 1.12 -25.75 4.97
N SER A 184 0.53 -26.55 4.08
CA SER A 184 1.18 -27.76 3.54
C SER A 184 2.45 -27.43 2.76
N PHE A 185 2.44 -26.36 1.97
CA PHE A 185 3.60 -25.86 1.25
C PHE A 185 4.72 -25.39 2.20
N ALA A 186 4.38 -24.62 3.24
CA ALA A 186 5.35 -24.19 4.25
C ALA A 186 6.01 -25.38 4.98
N LYS A 187 5.23 -26.42 5.33
CA LYS A 187 5.75 -27.66 5.94
C LYS A 187 6.70 -28.41 5.00
N LYS A 188 6.36 -28.49 3.71
CA LYS A 188 7.16 -29.17 2.68
C LYS A 188 8.53 -28.49 2.47
N TYR A 189 8.60 -27.18 2.61
CA TYR A 189 9.80 -26.37 2.37
C TYR A 189 10.21 -25.55 3.60
N PRO A 190 10.89 -26.15 4.60
CA PRO A 190 11.29 -25.44 5.81
C PRO A 190 12.31 -24.31 5.58
N ASN A 191 12.94 -24.26 4.41
CA ASN A 191 13.84 -23.20 3.93
C ASN A 191 13.11 -21.98 3.32
N VAL A 192 11.78 -22.05 3.18
CA VAL A 192 10.95 -20.93 2.69
C VAL A 192 10.45 -20.12 3.87
N ILE A 193 10.62 -18.80 3.84
CA ILE A 193 9.90 -17.83 4.66
C ILE A 193 8.60 -17.51 3.93
N LEU A 194 7.47 -18.02 4.42
CA LEU A 194 6.17 -17.76 3.82
C LEU A 194 5.48 -16.61 4.56
N GLU A 195 5.37 -15.47 3.92
CA GLU A 195 4.81 -14.25 4.49
C GLU A 195 3.33 -14.07 4.11
N PHE A 196 2.48 -13.83 5.12
CA PHE A 196 1.09 -13.44 4.95
C PHE A 196 0.93 -11.95 5.22
N LYS A 197 0.68 -11.15 4.17
CA LYS A 197 0.48 -9.71 4.28
C LYS A 197 -1.01 -9.39 4.41
N THR A 198 -1.38 -8.62 5.43
CA THR A 198 -2.80 -8.30 5.63
C THR A 198 -3.12 -6.92 6.20
N LYS A 199 -4.34 -6.45 5.93
CA LYS A 199 -5.07 -5.36 6.60
C LYS A 199 -6.31 -5.86 7.34
N SER A 200 -6.50 -7.18 7.42
CA SER A 200 -7.62 -7.83 8.09
C SER A 200 -7.30 -8.18 9.55
N ASN A 201 -8.34 -8.56 10.28
CA ASN A 201 -8.25 -9.22 11.58
C ASN A 201 -8.68 -10.70 11.52
N ASN A 202 -8.86 -11.26 10.32
CA ASN A 202 -9.36 -12.62 10.10
C ASN A 202 -8.27 -13.67 10.34
N ILE A 203 -8.01 -13.96 11.61
CA ILE A 203 -6.94 -14.87 12.06
C ILE A 203 -7.44 -16.20 12.60
N THR A 204 -8.75 -16.47 12.54
CA THR A 204 -9.37 -17.65 13.17
C THR A 204 -8.68 -18.96 12.77
N TYR A 205 -8.41 -19.14 11.48
CA TYR A 205 -7.72 -20.33 10.99
C TYR A 205 -6.34 -20.54 11.63
N PHE A 206 -5.57 -19.47 11.84
CA PHE A 206 -4.26 -19.56 12.50
C PHE A 206 -4.40 -19.89 13.98
N LEU A 207 -5.46 -19.42 14.65
CA LEU A 207 -5.71 -19.73 16.05
C LEU A 207 -6.12 -21.20 16.26
N GLU A 208 -6.88 -21.76 15.33
CA GLU A 208 -7.43 -23.13 15.43
C GLU A 208 -6.44 -24.21 14.95
N ASN A 209 -5.37 -23.84 14.24
CA ASN A 209 -4.44 -24.80 13.63
C ASN A 209 -3.01 -24.67 14.18
N VAL A 210 -2.21 -25.72 13.97
CA VAL A 210 -0.76 -25.68 14.24
C VAL A 210 -0.07 -24.96 13.08
N VAL A 211 0.48 -23.79 13.37
CA VAL A 211 1.13 -22.94 12.37
C VAL A 211 2.57 -23.41 12.13
N PRO A 212 2.98 -23.71 10.89
CA PRO A 212 4.37 -23.98 10.55
C PRO A 212 5.30 -22.83 10.96
N LYS A 213 6.43 -23.15 11.59
CA LYS A 213 7.34 -22.15 12.19
C LYS A 213 7.97 -21.17 11.19
N ASN A 214 7.98 -21.53 9.90
CA ASN A 214 8.49 -20.69 8.82
C ASN A 214 7.40 -19.82 8.14
N ILE A 215 6.21 -19.76 8.73
CA ILE A 215 5.20 -18.77 8.38
C ILE A 215 5.39 -17.53 9.25
N ILE A 216 5.40 -16.37 8.61
CA ILE A 216 5.34 -15.07 9.27
C ILE A 216 4.07 -14.35 8.83
N VAL A 217 3.49 -13.52 9.71
CA VAL A 217 2.29 -12.73 9.38
C VAL A 217 2.58 -11.26 9.59
N THR A 218 2.36 -10.45 8.57
CA THR A 218 2.70 -9.02 8.61
C THR A 218 1.47 -8.16 8.38
N TRP A 219 1.35 -7.09 9.17
CA TRP A 219 0.23 -6.17 9.10
C TRP A 219 0.64 -4.84 8.48
N SER A 220 -0.15 -4.38 7.51
CA SER A 220 -0.08 -2.97 7.15
C SER A 220 -0.74 -2.13 8.24
N LEU A 221 0.01 -1.21 8.84
CA LEU A 221 -0.50 -0.29 9.86
C LEU A 221 -0.56 1.12 9.31
N ASN A 222 -1.60 1.84 9.71
CA ASN A 222 -1.77 3.24 9.37
C ASN A 222 -2.54 3.98 10.47
N THR A 223 -2.55 5.30 10.39
CA THR A 223 -3.21 6.12 11.41
C THR A 223 -4.72 5.90 11.37
N PRO A 224 -5.42 6.04 12.50
CA PRO A 224 -6.89 5.97 12.52
C PRO A 224 -7.52 6.93 11.50
N THR A 225 -6.91 8.09 11.27
CA THR A 225 -7.32 9.05 10.25
C THR A 225 -7.24 8.47 8.85
N ILE A 226 -6.11 7.88 8.44
CA ILE A 226 -5.98 7.28 7.11
C ILE A 226 -6.87 6.05 6.97
N ILE A 227 -6.94 5.19 8.00
CA ILE A 227 -7.79 3.99 7.95
C ILE A 227 -9.25 4.38 7.72
N LYS A 228 -9.76 5.36 8.48
CA LYS A 228 -11.16 5.80 8.39
C LYS A 228 -11.51 6.37 7.02
N HIS A 229 -10.64 7.19 6.44
CA HIS A 229 -10.97 7.97 5.24
C HIS A 229 -10.46 7.36 3.93
N GLU A 230 -9.52 6.41 3.98
CA GLU A 230 -8.84 5.93 2.78
C GLU A 230 -8.68 4.40 2.73
N GLU A 231 -8.88 3.65 3.82
CA GLU A 231 -8.76 2.18 3.87
C GLU A 231 -10.11 1.49 4.13
N HIS A 232 -11.09 1.72 3.26
CA HIS A 232 -12.45 1.21 3.47
C HIS A 232 -12.53 -0.33 3.49
N LEU A 233 -13.46 -0.84 4.30
CA LEU A 233 -13.74 -2.27 4.52
C LEU A 233 -12.58 -3.07 5.13
N THR A 234 -11.49 -2.41 5.54
CA THR A 234 -10.38 -3.03 6.27
C THR A 234 -10.65 -3.06 7.77
N ALA A 235 -9.83 -3.83 8.52
CA ALA A 235 -9.89 -3.82 9.98
C ALA A 235 -9.33 -2.51 10.55
N SER A 236 -9.79 -2.11 11.75
CA SER A 236 -9.27 -0.93 12.44
C SER A 236 -7.80 -1.11 12.87
N LEU A 237 -7.10 -0.02 13.22
CA LEU A 237 -5.74 -0.11 13.78
C LEU A 237 -5.70 -1.03 15.01
N ASN A 238 -6.69 -0.90 15.91
CA ASN A 238 -6.76 -1.70 17.13
C ASN A 238 -6.94 -3.18 16.81
N ASP A 239 -7.84 -3.52 15.88
CA ASP A 239 -8.08 -4.91 15.48
C ASP A 239 -6.83 -5.53 14.85
N ARG A 240 -6.13 -4.80 13.98
CA ARG A 240 -4.87 -5.28 13.38
C ARG A 240 -3.81 -5.56 14.44
N VAL A 241 -3.59 -4.62 15.36
CA VAL A 241 -2.61 -4.78 16.45
C VAL A 241 -3.00 -5.93 17.38
N GLN A 242 -4.28 -6.07 17.74
CA GLN A 242 -4.76 -7.16 18.58
C GLN A 242 -4.64 -8.52 17.90
N SER A 243 -4.93 -8.62 16.60
CA SER A 243 -4.73 -9.84 15.82
C SER A 243 -3.25 -10.23 15.75
N ALA A 244 -2.36 -9.26 15.53
CA ALA A 244 -0.92 -9.48 15.57
C ALA A 244 -0.47 -9.97 16.94
N ARG A 245 -0.96 -9.36 18.03
CA ARG A 245 -0.66 -9.77 19.41
C ARG A 245 -1.08 -11.22 19.66
N LYS A 246 -2.31 -11.59 19.31
CA LYS A 246 -2.83 -12.96 19.46
C LYS A 246 -2.01 -14.01 18.69
N LEU A 247 -1.54 -13.69 17.48
CA LEU A 247 -0.68 -14.62 16.73
C LEU A 247 0.72 -14.70 17.33
N SER A 248 1.26 -13.58 17.78
CA SER A 248 2.54 -13.53 18.50
C SER A 248 2.50 -14.34 19.80
N ASP A 249 1.40 -14.28 20.56
CA ASP A 249 1.19 -15.09 21.77
C ASP A 249 1.16 -16.61 21.46
N LYS A 250 0.80 -16.98 20.23
CA LYS A 250 0.85 -18.37 19.71
C LYS A 250 2.26 -18.74 19.19
N GLY A 251 3.23 -17.84 19.29
CA GLY A 251 4.61 -18.05 18.82
C GLY A 251 4.79 -17.86 17.31
N VAL A 252 3.87 -17.17 16.64
CA VAL A 252 4.01 -16.80 15.22
C VAL A 252 4.78 -15.48 15.14
N LEU A 253 5.86 -15.44 14.36
CA LEU A 253 6.58 -14.18 14.11
C LEU A 253 5.71 -13.20 13.35
N VAL A 254 5.71 -11.95 13.81
CA VAL A 254 4.94 -10.87 13.20
C VAL A 254 5.83 -9.81 12.56
N GLY A 255 5.26 -8.96 11.72
CA GLY A 255 5.96 -7.80 11.15
C GLY A 255 5.00 -6.68 10.81
N PHE A 256 5.54 -5.47 10.62
CA PHE A 256 4.72 -4.28 10.43
C PHE A 256 5.14 -3.47 9.22
N HIS A 257 4.19 -3.24 8.31
CA HIS A 257 4.36 -2.39 7.16
C HIS A 257 3.69 -1.04 7.39
N PHE A 258 4.48 0.03 7.46
CA PHE A 258 3.99 1.40 7.31
C PHE A 258 4.09 1.78 5.85
N HIS A 259 3.19 1.21 5.04
CA HIS A 259 3.15 1.44 3.60
C HIS A 259 1.69 1.53 3.12
N PRO A 260 1.21 2.73 2.76
CA PRO A 260 1.93 4.00 2.71
C PRO A 260 1.95 4.78 4.03
N ILE A 261 3.06 5.47 4.31
CA ILE A 261 3.08 6.67 5.16
C ILE A 261 2.53 7.85 4.34
N VAL A 262 1.62 8.62 4.93
CA VAL A 262 0.88 9.70 4.26
C VAL A 262 1.03 11.03 5.00
N GLU A 263 1.31 12.12 4.29
CA GLU A 263 1.34 13.46 4.87
C GLU A 263 -0.07 14.07 4.94
N TYR A 264 -0.41 14.61 6.11
CA TYR A 264 -1.60 15.40 6.33
C TYR A 264 -1.41 16.20 7.62
N LYS A 265 -2.31 17.14 7.90
CA LYS A 265 -2.32 17.89 9.14
C LYS A 265 -2.37 16.93 10.33
N ASN A 266 -1.45 17.08 11.28
CA ASN A 266 -1.24 16.21 12.46
C ASN A 266 -0.63 14.82 12.19
N SER A 267 -0.26 14.46 10.95
CA SER A 267 0.27 13.13 10.63
C SER A 267 1.49 12.74 11.48
N SER A 268 2.40 13.69 11.74
CA SER A 268 3.61 13.42 12.54
C SER A 268 3.28 12.95 13.96
N GLN A 269 2.28 13.54 14.61
CA GLN A 269 1.87 13.13 15.96
C GLN A 269 1.16 11.77 15.91
N GLU A 270 0.23 11.58 14.98
CA GLU A 270 -0.53 10.34 14.86
C GLU A 270 0.37 9.13 14.54
N TYR A 271 1.33 9.27 13.62
CA TYR A 271 2.27 8.17 13.32
C TYR A 271 3.16 7.82 14.52
N ARG A 272 3.65 8.82 15.27
CA ARG A 272 4.41 8.59 16.51
C ARG A 272 3.62 7.77 17.53
N GLN A 273 2.31 8.00 17.63
CA GLN A 273 1.44 7.20 18.51
C GLN A 273 1.37 5.74 18.08
N ILE A 274 1.34 5.46 16.77
CA ILE A 274 1.33 4.07 16.28
C ILE A 274 2.69 3.40 16.51
N TYR A 275 3.80 4.09 16.24
CA TYR A 275 5.13 3.54 16.49
C TYR A 275 5.29 3.17 17.96
N LYS A 276 4.91 4.10 18.86
CA LYS A 276 4.87 3.86 20.30
C LYS A 276 3.98 2.66 20.64
N LYS A 277 2.77 2.59 20.08
CA LYS A 277 1.85 1.46 20.30
C LYS A 277 2.47 0.13 19.91
N VAL A 278 3.19 0.06 18.78
CA VAL A 278 3.89 -1.16 18.35
C VAL A 278 4.99 -1.52 19.36
N VAL A 279 5.83 -0.57 19.76
CA VAL A 279 6.91 -0.81 20.73
C VAL A 279 6.38 -1.25 22.10
N GLU A 280 5.24 -0.73 22.54
CA GLU A 280 4.62 -1.08 23.83
C GLU A 280 3.92 -2.45 23.83
N ASN A 281 3.50 -2.96 22.67
CA ASN A 281 2.71 -4.19 22.57
C ASN A 281 3.51 -5.42 22.15
N PHE A 282 4.75 -5.25 21.69
CA PHE A 282 5.57 -6.34 21.16
C PHE A 282 7.00 -6.27 21.69
N SER A 283 7.62 -7.43 21.86
CA SER A 283 9.06 -7.57 22.05
C SER A 283 9.76 -7.61 20.68
N PRO A 284 10.97 -7.07 20.54
CA PRO A 284 11.72 -7.17 19.29
C PRO A 284 11.96 -8.61 18.86
N ASN A 285 11.99 -9.58 19.78
CA ASN A 285 12.15 -11.01 19.43
C ASN A 285 10.95 -11.59 18.68
N GLU A 286 9.77 -11.02 18.90
CA GLU A 286 8.51 -11.44 18.25
C GLU A 286 8.34 -10.84 16.86
N VAL A 287 9.05 -9.73 16.61
CA VAL A 287 8.94 -8.95 15.37
C VAL A 287 10.10 -9.29 14.46
N VAL A 288 9.81 -9.76 13.24
CA VAL A 288 10.82 -10.08 12.24
C VAL A 288 11.28 -8.83 11.50
N MET A 289 10.36 -7.89 11.24
CA MET A 289 10.64 -6.72 10.41
C MET A 289 9.69 -5.55 10.64
N VAL A 290 10.18 -4.35 10.33
CA VAL A 290 9.37 -3.14 10.15
C VAL A 290 9.78 -2.46 8.83
N SER A 291 8.83 -2.24 7.94
CA SER A 291 9.09 -1.60 6.64
C SER A 291 8.43 -0.23 6.55
N PHE A 292 9.09 0.71 5.88
CA PHE A 292 8.51 2.01 5.57
C PHE A 292 8.39 2.19 4.05
N GLY A 293 7.32 2.84 3.59
CA GLY A 293 7.16 3.20 2.18
C GLY A 293 6.11 4.28 2.02
N THR A 294 6.18 5.05 0.94
CA THR A 294 5.22 6.12 0.64
C THR A 294 4.36 5.79 -0.56
N LEU A 295 3.29 6.57 -0.72
CA LEU A 295 2.45 6.54 -1.89
C LEU A 295 3.27 6.69 -3.17
N THR A 296 3.05 5.76 -4.10
CA THR A 296 3.74 5.72 -5.38
C THR A 296 2.74 5.45 -6.48
N PHE A 297 2.54 6.43 -7.35
CA PHE A 297 1.53 6.36 -8.41
C PHE A 297 2.16 6.33 -9.80
N ILE A 298 1.79 5.33 -10.60
CA ILE A 298 2.06 5.36 -12.05
C ILE A 298 0.92 6.06 -12.80
N LYS A 299 1.21 6.62 -13.98
CA LYS A 299 0.20 7.33 -14.80
C LYS A 299 -1.06 6.47 -15.07
N PRO A 300 -0.97 5.17 -15.42
CA PRO A 300 -2.15 4.33 -15.60
C PRO A 300 -3.02 4.21 -14.35
N LEU A 301 -2.41 4.12 -13.17
CA LEU A 301 -3.11 4.02 -11.89
C LEU A 301 -3.93 5.28 -11.62
N LEU A 302 -3.34 6.48 -11.76
CA LEU A 302 -4.09 7.74 -11.56
C LEU A 302 -5.26 7.89 -12.55
N LYS A 303 -5.08 7.43 -13.79
CA LYS A 303 -6.17 7.42 -14.78
C LYS A 303 -7.31 6.51 -14.33
N LYS A 304 -7.02 5.34 -13.80
CA LYS A 304 -8.01 4.39 -13.26
C LYS A 304 -8.69 4.93 -11.99
N LEU A 305 -7.94 5.57 -11.09
CA LEU A 305 -8.51 6.18 -9.89
C LEU A 305 -9.54 7.27 -10.22
N ARG A 306 -9.28 8.10 -11.25
CA ARG A 306 -10.26 9.11 -11.74
C ARG A 306 -11.53 8.53 -12.35
N GLN A 307 -11.52 7.24 -12.71
CA GLN A 307 -12.69 6.53 -13.23
C GLN A 307 -13.52 5.91 -12.10
N ARG A 308 -12.98 5.82 -10.88
CA ARG A 308 -13.70 5.35 -9.70
C ARG A 308 -14.53 6.49 -9.14
N ASP A 309 -15.76 6.20 -8.75
CA ASP A 309 -16.60 7.12 -7.99
C ASP A 309 -16.21 7.06 -6.50
N ILE A 310 -15.01 7.55 -6.19
CA ILE A 310 -14.45 7.57 -4.84
C ILE A 310 -14.00 8.98 -4.47
N LYS A 311 -14.27 9.36 -3.22
CA LYS A 311 -13.65 10.55 -2.64
C LYS A 311 -12.35 10.14 -1.97
N THR A 312 -11.30 10.93 -2.16
CA THR A 312 -9.99 10.72 -1.54
C THR A 312 -9.22 12.02 -1.47
N LYS A 313 -8.46 12.24 -0.39
CA LYS A 313 -7.47 13.33 -0.28
C LYS A 313 -6.10 12.90 -0.78
N ILE A 314 -5.84 11.60 -0.92
CA ILE A 314 -4.52 11.08 -1.27
C ILE A 314 -4.02 11.58 -2.64
N THR A 315 -4.90 11.78 -3.62
CA THR A 315 -4.46 12.28 -4.94
C THR A 315 -4.31 13.80 -5.00
N GLN A 316 -4.73 14.53 -3.95
CA GLN A 316 -4.55 15.99 -3.80
C GLN A 316 -3.09 16.35 -3.56
N MET A 317 -2.29 15.42 -3.08
CA MET A 317 -0.93 15.68 -2.65
C MET A 317 -0.04 16.18 -3.79
N LYS A 318 0.89 17.07 -3.45
CA LYS A 318 1.97 17.45 -4.36
C LYS A 318 2.91 16.27 -4.57
N PHE A 319 3.00 15.81 -5.81
CA PHE A 319 3.90 14.73 -6.19
C PHE A 319 5.02 15.22 -7.09
N GLU A 320 6.22 14.68 -6.86
CA GLU A 320 7.35 14.73 -7.78
C GLU A 320 7.47 13.43 -8.58
N TYR A 321 8.14 13.52 -9.73
CA TYR A 321 8.47 12.34 -10.53
C TYR A 321 9.79 11.74 -10.05
N ILE A 322 9.72 10.56 -9.45
CA ILE A 322 10.87 9.77 -8.98
C ILE A 322 10.79 8.41 -9.67
N ASN A 323 11.82 8.05 -10.44
CA ASN A 323 11.89 6.77 -11.16
C ASN A 323 10.63 6.46 -12.00
N ASN A 324 10.14 7.45 -12.75
CA ASN A 324 8.90 7.40 -13.57
C ASN A 324 7.59 7.24 -12.79
N LYS A 325 7.62 7.35 -11.46
CA LYS A 325 6.45 7.27 -10.57
C LYS A 325 6.25 8.60 -9.85
N LYS A 326 5.00 8.91 -9.51
CA LYS A 326 4.64 10.08 -8.71
C LYS A 326 4.67 9.73 -7.23
N SER A 327 5.44 10.48 -6.44
CA SER A 327 5.57 10.28 -5.00
C SER A 327 6.00 11.59 -4.33
N TYR A 328 6.21 11.60 -3.01
CA TYR A 328 6.73 12.77 -2.30
C TYR A 328 8.15 13.12 -2.73
N ASP A 329 8.56 14.36 -2.49
CA ASP A 329 9.95 14.76 -2.67
C ASP A 329 10.88 14.04 -1.68
N LYS A 330 12.17 14.01 -2.02
CA LYS A 330 13.21 13.31 -1.24
C LYS A 330 13.28 13.79 0.21
N LYS A 331 13.20 15.11 0.45
CA LYS A 331 13.34 15.71 1.78
C LYS A 331 12.19 15.30 2.69
N THR A 332 10.97 15.33 2.16
CA THR A 332 9.77 14.89 2.87
C THR A 332 9.85 13.41 3.24
N LYS A 333 10.26 12.55 2.29
CA LYS A 333 10.48 11.11 2.54
C LYS A 333 11.50 10.83 3.61
N THR A 334 12.69 11.43 3.51
CA THR A 334 13.76 11.27 4.51
C THR A 334 13.27 11.66 5.89
N LYS A 335 12.57 12.79 6.04
CA LYS A 335 12.01 13.22 7.33
C LYS A 335 11.01 12.22 7.89
N MET A 336 10.09 11.71 7.07
CA MET A 336 9.10 10.70 7.49
C MET A 336 9.78 9.42 7.96
N PHE A 337 10.65 8.86 7.14
CA PHE A 337 11.29 7.58 7.43
C PHE A 337 12.29 7.66 8.58
N LYS A 338 13.07 8.75 8.69
CA LYS A 338 13.97 8.96 9.83
C LYS A 338 13.17 9.06 11.13
N THR A 339 12.06 9.80 11.13
CA THR A 339 11.17 9.88 12.30
C THR A 339 10.61 8.51 12.68
N ALA A 340 10.22 7.71 11.69
CA ALA A 340 9.72 6.36 11.92
C ALA A 340 10.82 5.46 12.50
N TYR A 341 11.97 5.38 11.83
CA TYR A 341 13.11 4.58 12.25
C TYR A 341 13.59 4.94 13.66
N ASP A 342 13.73 6.22 13.97
CA ASP A 342 14.16 6.70 15.30
C ASP A 342 13.16 6.37 16.41
N SER A 343 11.88 6.24 16.07
CA SER A 343 10.85 5.82 17.03
C SER A 343 11.00 4.34 17.44
N PHE A 344 11.81 3.57 16.71
CA PHE A 344 12.16 2.18 17.01
C PHE A 344 13.62 2.00 17.45
N ALA A 345 14.27 3.03 18.01
CA ALA A 345 15.68 3.00 18.40
C ALA A 345 16.08 1.77 19.24
N SER A 346 15.22 1.34 20.16
CA SER A 346 15.44 0.15 21.00
C SER A 346 15.42 -1.18 20.25
N TRP A 347 15.05 -1.20 18.96
CA TRP A 347 14.89 -2.41 18.16
C TRP A 347 15.89 -2.51 17.00
N HIS A 348 16.75 -1.51 16.80
CA HIS A 348 17.61 -1.42 15.60
C HIS A 348 18.53 -2.62 15.39
N SER A 349 18.95 -3.30 16.47
CA SER A 349 19.77 -4.52 16.42
C SER A 349 18.97 -5.81 16.19
N ASP A 350 17.68 -5.78 16.53
CA ASP A 350 16.90 -7.00 16.77
C ASP A 350 15.71 -7.14 15.81
N VAL A 351 15.41 -6.12 15.03
CA VAL A 351 14.36 -6.12 14.01
C VAL A 351 14.95 -5.61 12.69
N TYR A 352 14.56 -6.23 11.58
CA TYR A 352 15.03 -5.80 10.27
C TYR A 352 14.23 -4.59 9.77
N PHE A 353 14.91 -3.50 9.41
CA PHE A 353 14.29 -2.29 8.87
C PHE A 353 14.63 -2.11 7.39
N TYR A 354 13.64 -1.72 6.58
CA TYR A 354 13.89 -1.39 5.17
C TYR A 354 12.88 -0.39 4.58
N LEU A 355 13.27 0.22 3.46
CA LEU A 355 12.42 1.13 2.70
C LEU A 355 11.89 0.43 1.43
N CYS A 356 10.58 0.22 1.36
CA CYS A 356 9.94 -0.49 0.27
C CYS A 356 9.57 0.46 -0.87
N MET A 357 10.01 0.15 -2.10
CA MET A 357 9.79 0.96 -3.31
C MET A 357 10.48 2.33 -3.31
N GLU A 358 11.37 2.59 -2.35
CA GLU A 358 12.02 3.88 -2.19
C GLU A 358 13.41 3.93 -2.82
N ASP A 359 13.75 5.13 -3.30
CA ASP A 359 15.02 5.40 -3.98
C ASP A 359 16.21 5.12 -3.05
N PHE A 360 17.26 4.49 -3.56
CA PHE A 360 18.39 4.11 -2.71
C PHE A 360 19.09 5.33 -2.09
N SER A 361 18.99 6.51 -2.70
CA SER A 361 19.72 7.70 -2.27
C SER A 361 19.24 8.30 -0.94
N ILE A 362 18.10 7.86 -0.37
CA ILE A 362 17.65 8.27 0.97
C ILE A 362 18.08 7.31 2.08
N TRP A 363 18.62 6.13 1.74
CA TRP A 363 18.88 5.08 2.73
C TRP A 363 19.90 5.50 3.79
N ARG A 364 21.02 6.10 3.36
CA ARG A 364 22.04 6.60 4.29
C ARG A 364 21.50 7.71 5.20
N ASP A 365 20.67 8.59 4.66
CA ASP A 365 20.07 9.68 5.45
C ASP A 365 19.07 9.17 6.49
N VAL A 366 18.43 8.03 6.23
CA VAL A 366 17.42 7.41 7.11
C VAL A 366 18.06 6.45 8.11
N PHE A 367 18.86 5.50 7.65
CA PHE A 367 19.40 4.40 8.46
C PHE A 367 20.88 4.58 8.84
N GLY A 368 21.60 5.52 8.23
CA GLY A 368 23.05 5.63 8.37
C GLY A 368 23.84 4.64 7.49
N TYR A 369 23.16 3.75 6.75
CA TYR A 369 23.77 2.79 5.85
C TYR A 369 22.91 2.56 4.60
N GLU A 370 23.48 1.84 3.64
CA GLU A 370 22.82 1.43 2.41
C GLU A 370 23.43 0.10 1.94
N TYR A 371 22.61 -0.77 1.34
CA TYR A 371 23.10 -1.97 0.67
C TYR A 371 23.74 -1.64 -0.69
N ILE A 372 24.74 -2.40 -1.11
CA ILE A 372 25.42 -2.19 -2.40
C ILE A 372 24.55 -2.60 -3.59
N SER A 373 23.58 -3.50 -3.39
CA SER A 373 22.69 -4.03 -4.43
C SER A 373 21.40 -4.59 -3.84
N ASN A 374 20.42 -4.84 -4.70
CA ASN A 374 19.19 -5.56 -4.33
C ASN A 374 19.51 -6.98 -3.82
N ASN A 375 20.47 -7.67 -4.45
CA ASN A 375 20.83 -9.04 -4.06
C ASN A 375 21.46 -9.09 -2.66
N GLN A 376 22.31 -8.12 -2.31
CA GLN A 376 22.86 -8.05 -0.95
C GLN A 376 21.75 -7.80 0.08
N MET A 377 20.81 -6.89 -0.22
CA MET A 377 19.68 -6.63 0.65
C MET A 377 18.81 -7.87 0.86
N GLU A 378 18.44 -8.56 -0.23
CA GLU A 378 17.68 -9.81 -0.21
C GLU A 378 18.38 -10.86 0.65
N GLU A 379 19.67 -11.09 0.43
CA GLU A 379 20.44 -12.08 1.20
C GLU A 379 20.46 -11.75 2.70
N MET A 380 20.74 -10.49 3.05
CA MET A 380 20.78 -10.06 4.45
C MET A 380 19.40 -10.14 5.11
N MET A 381 18.32 -9.80 4.39
CA MET A 381 16.94 -9.93 4.86
C MET A 381 16.60 -11.40 5.12
N ASN A 382 16.83 -12.26 4.13
CA ASN A 382 16.52 -13.68 4.19
C ASN A 382 17.25 -14.37 5.35
N ASN A 383 18.54 -14.09 5.51
CA ASN A 383 19.35 -14.63 6.60
C ASN A 383 18.86 -14.15 7.97
N PHE A 384 18.50 -12.87 8.10
CA PHE A 384 17.97 -12.32 9.35
C PHE A 384 16.64 -12.97 9.75
N TYR A 385 15.72 -13.10 8.79
CA TYR A 385 14.40 -13.67 9.02
C TYR A 385 14.52 -15.15 9.38
N MET A 386 15.34 -15.89 8.63
CA MET A 386 15.54 -17.32 8.87
C MET A 386 16.23 -17.60 10.20
N LYS A 387 17.15 -16.73 10.65
CA LYS A 387 17.75 -16.81 11.98
C LYS A 387 16.68 -16.74 13.07
N LYS A 388 15.75 -15.79 13.01
CA LYS A 388 14.64 -15.69 13.97
C LYS A 388 13.72 -16.91 13.92
N ILE A 389 13.39 -17.39 12.72
CA ILE A 389 12.58 -18.61 12.54
C ILE A 389 13.26 -19.81 13.20
N ASN A 390 14.57 -19.98 13.02
CA ASN A 390 15.31 -21.10 13.60
C ASN A 390 15.39 -21.01 15.13
N ASN A 391 15.58 -19.81 15.70
CA ASN A 391 15.53 -19.63 17.16
C ASN A 391 14.19 -20.11 17.75
N ILE A 392 13.06 -19.95 17.04
CA ILE A 392 11.74 -20.42 17.49
C ILE A 392 11.55 -21.93 17.28
N ARG A 393 12.33 -22.57 16.41
CA ARG A 393 12.31 -24.04 16.23
C ARG A 393 13.09 -24.76 17.32
N GLU A 394 14.05 -24.08 17.94
CA GLU A 394 14.90 -24.61 19.02
C GLU A 394 14.22 -24.55 20.40
N VAL A 395 13.15 -23.76 20.52
CA VAL A 395 12.28 -23.64 21.71
C VAL A 395 11.02 -24.48 21.51
#